data_AF-A0A1B7MY26-F1
#
_entry.id   AF-A0A1B7MY26-F1
#
_cell.length_a   1.000
_cell.length_b   1.000
_cell.length_c   1.000
_cell.angle_alpha   90.00
_cell.angle_beta   90.00
_cell.angle_gamma   90.00
#
_symmetry.space_group_name_H-M   'P 1'
#
loop_
_entity.id
_entity.type
_entity.pdbx_description
1 polymer ?
#
loop_
_entity_poly.entity_id
_entity_poly.type
_entity_poly.pdbx_seq_one_letter_code
_entity_poly.pdbx_strand_id
1 'polypeptide(L)'
;MPPVAPARRSQSTEGDAEGVILVKDGYPVSFFFHASIRAGRDILKQEIMRYGGEICEDEKEADVILVDEEADIEHIRRRFYRSPHLWQQRVFIEPRKFIRRCIRMGKYEHIRPPRQGMPGVRPGSRVGRVRVPFNEDDDENLAYYIATVIPDAADGGRMGNSLYRTLTEELPEYTWATRHTWHSWRERYKNNTRYFD
;
A
#
# COMPACT_ATOMS: atom_id res chain seq x y z
N MET A 1 23.47 57.15 -9.35
CA MET A 1 22.99 55.76 -9.49
C MET A 1 21.54 55.77 -9.91
N PRO A 2 21.22 55.50 -11.18
CA PRO A 2 19.88 55.10 -11.62
C PRO A 2 19.76 53.56 -11.68
N PRO A 3 18.55 52.99 -11.49
CA PRO A 3 18.36 51.54 -11.47
C PRO A 3 18.39 50.94 -12.88
N VAL A 4 19.16 49.86 -13.00
CA VAL A 4 19.23 48.98 -14.18
C VAL A 4 17.87 48.31 -14.38
N ALA A 5 17.27 48.52 -15.55
CA ALA A 5 16.05 47.84 -15.98
C ALA A 5 16.30 46.31 -16.08
N PRO A 6 15.37 45.46 -15.64
CA PRO A 6 15.52 44.02 -15.80
C PRO A 6 15.39 43.63 -17.28
N ALA A 7 16.39 42.89 -17.76
CA ALA A 7 16.43 42.30 -19.08
C ALA A 7 15.16 41.48 -19.36
N ARG A 8 14.57 41.70 -20.54
CA ARG A 8 13.56 40.82 -21.15
C ARG A 8 14.08 39.39 -21.10
N ARG A 9 13.49 38.56 -20.24
CA ARG A 9 13.69 37.12 -20.28
C ARG A 9 12.94 36.62 -21.52
N SER A 10 13.71 36.38 -22.57
CA SER A 10 13.27 35.76 -23.81
C SER A 10 12.44 34.52 -23.49
N GLN A 11 11.23 34.50 -24.03
CA GLN A 11 10.43 33.30 -24.18
C GLN A 11 11.23 32.34 -25.06
N SER A 12 11.71 31.24 -24.48
CA SER A 12 12.13 30.09 -25.25
C SER A 12 10.90 29.23 -25.47
N THR A 13 10.15 29.56 -26.53
CA THR A 13 9.26 28.61 -27.21
C THR A 13 10.17 27.64 -27.96
N GLU A 14 10.61 26.57 -27.29
CA GLU A 14 11.20 25.42 -27.97
C GLU A 14 10.06 24.60 -28.56
N GLY A 15 9.90 24.73 -29.87
CA GLY A 15 8.88 24.06 -30.66
C GLY A 15 9.06 22.55 -30.71
N ASP A 16 7.93 21.85 -30.62
CA ASP A 16 7.48 20.81 -31.54
C ASP A 16 8.58 19.99 -32.23
N ALA A 17 9.35 19.24 -31.43
CA ALA A 17 9.84 17.96 -31.92
C ALA A 17 8.63 17.00 -31.89
N GLU A 18 8.01 16.78 -33.04
CA GLU A 18 6.98 15.74 -33.26
C GLU A 18 7.64 14.35 -33.15
N GLY A 19 8.10 14.02 -31.95
CA GLY A 19 8.69 12.75 -31.61
C GLY A 19 7.61 11.74 -31.28
N VAL A 20 7.82 10.50 -31.71
CA VAL A 20 6.99 9.36 -31.35
C VAL A 20 7.29 9.02 -29.88
N ILE A 21 6.59 9.68 -28.94
CA ILE A 21 6.89 9.60 -27.50
C ILE A 21 6.25 8.36 -26.87
N LEU A 22 5.02 8.01 -27.27
CA LEU A 22 4.21 6.95 -26.67
C LEU A 22 4.50 5.58 -27.30
N VAL A 23 5.79 5.24 -27.34
CA VAL A 23 6.32 3.99 -27.92
C VAL A 23 7.11 3.25 -26.86
N LYS A 24 7.01 1.93 -26.86
CA LYS A 24 7.77 1.04 -25.99
C LYS A 24 8.39 -0.06 -26.83
N ASP A 25 9.71 -0.22 -26.73
CA ASP A 25 10.48 -1.23 -27.46
C ASP A 25 10.27 -1.20 -29.00
N GLY A 26 9.98 -0.01 -29.55
CA GLY A 26 9.72 0.20 -30.98
C GLY A 26 8.25 -0.01 -31.42
N TYR A 27 7.36 -0.40 -30.50
CA TYR A 27 5.94 -0.59 -30.77
C TYR A 27 5.08 0.51 -30.12
N PRO A 28 4.00 0.97 -30.79
CA PRO A 28 3.02 1.87 -30.19
C PRO A 28 2.49 1.32 -28.86
N VAL A 29 2.35 2.19 -27.86
CA VAL A 29 1.72 1.81 -26.59
C VAL A 29 0.20 1.83 -26.78
N SER A 30 -0.48 0.76 -26.37
CA SER A 30 -1.93 0.63 -26.50
C SER A 30 -2.65 1.16 -25.25
N PHE A 31 -3.58 2.11 -25.45
CA PHE A 31 -4.34 2.76 -24.38
C PHE A 31 -5.81 2.38 -24.40
N PHE A 32 -6.41 2.25 -23.22
CA PHE A 32 -7.86 2.06 -23.03
C PHE A 32 -8.44 3.15 -22.12
N PHE A 33 -9.64 3.65 -22.44
CA PHE A 33 -10.33 4.63 -21.59
C PHE A 33 -11.23 3.95 -20.58
N HIS A 34 -10.88 4.04 -19.31
CA HIS A 34 -11.75 3.57 -18.22
C HIS A 34 -13.10 4.33 -18.21
N ALA A 35 -14.15 3.66 -17.74
CA ALA A 35 -15.51 4.20 -17.65
C ALA A 35 -15.62 5.53 -16.85
N SER A 36 -14.63 5.84 -16.01
CA SER A 36 -14.55 7.11 -15.28
C SER A 36 -14.36 8.32 -16.21
N ILE A 37 -13.68 8.17 -17.35
CA ILE A 37 -13.45 9.28 -18.29
C ILE A 37 -14.73 9.50 -19.08
N ARG A 38 -15.53 10.49 -18.70
CA ARG A 38 -16.81 10.80 -19.36
C ARG A 38 -16.70 11.88 -20.44
N ALA A 39 -15.75 12.79 -20.33
CA ALA A 39 -15.54 13.91 -21.24
C ALA A 39 -14.10 13.96 -21.76
N GLY A 40 -13.90 14.58 -22.93
CA GLY A 40 -12.56 14.84 -23.49
C GLY A 40 -11.84 13.61 -24.05
N ARG A 41 -12.55 12.48 -24.27
CA ARG A 41 -11.98 11.27 -24.89
C ARG A 41 -11.42 11.55 -26.29
N ASP A 42 -12.11 12.35 -27.08
CA ASP A 42 -11.69 12.64 -28.47
C ASP A 42 -10.39 13.45 -28.52
N ILE A 43 -10.24 14.43 -27.62
CA ILE A 43 -9.03 15.24 -27.51
C ILE A 43 -7.86 14.36 -27.06
N LEU A 44 -8.08 13.52 -26.03
CA LEU A 44 -7.05 12.58 -25.56
C LEU A 44 -6.67 11.56 -26.63
N LYS A 45 -7.65 11.05 -27.39
CA LYS A 45 -7.42 10.13 -28.51
C LYS A 45 -6.54 10.78 -29.57
N GLN A 46 -6.84 12.01 -29.96
CA GLN A 46 -6.02 12.78 -30.91
C GLN A 46 -4.61 13.03 -30.36
N GLU A 47 -4.46 13.41 -29.08
CA GLU A 47 -3.16 13.56 -28.44
C GLU A 47 -2.37 12.23 -28.47
N ILE A 48 -2.97 11.11 -28.07
CA ILE A 48 -2.32 9.80 -28.04
C ILE A 48 -1.85 9.37 -29.43
N MET A 49 -2.73 9.46 -30.43
CA MET A 49 -2.41 9.07 -31.80
C MET A 49 -1.34 9.98 -32.41
N ARG A 50 -1.37 11.29 -32.13
CA ARG A 50 -0.37 12.25 -32.63
C ARG A 50 1.04 11.94 -32.14
N TYR A 51 1.18 11.45 -30.90
CA TYR A 51 2.48 11.10 -30.31
C TYR A 51 2.80 9.59 -30.41
N GLY A 52 2.11 8.88 -31.31
CA GLY A 52 2.43 7.52 -31.74
C GLY A 52 1.95 6.39 -30.84
N GLY A 53 1.02 6.66 -29.94
CA GLY A 53 0.26 5.62 -29.23
C GLY A 53 -1.00 5.23 -30.01
N GLU A 54 -1.68 4.19 -29.56
CA GLU A 54 -2.93 3.72 -30.15
C GLU A 54 -4.03 3.55 -29.10
N ILE A 55 -5.30 3.54 -29.54
CA ILE A 55 -6.44 3.26 -28.68
C ILE A 55 -6.98 1.88 -29.00
N CYS A 56 -7.15 1.05 -27.97
CA CYS A 56 -7.77 -0.27 -28.08
C CYS A 56 -9.22 -0.25 -27.56
N GLU A 57 -10.05 -1.15 -28.08
CA GLU A 57 -11.46 -1.30 -27.67
C GLU A 57 -11.64 -2.31 -26.53
N ASP A 58 -10.69 -3.25 -26.38
CA ASP A 58 -10.68 -4.24 -25.30
C ASP A 58 -9.65 -3.86 -24.24
N GLU A 59 -10.07 -3.81 -22.98
CA GLU A 59 -9.20 -3.53 -21.84
C GLU A 59 -8.08 -4.57 -21.66
N LYS A 60 -8.26 -5.78 -22.20
CA LYS A 60 -7.28 -6.89 -22.09
C LYS A 60 -6.04 -6.69 -22.96
N GLU A 61 -6.20 -5.97 -24.06
CA GLU A 61 -5.13 -5.67 -25.02
C GLU A 61 -4.40 -4.36 -24.67
N ALA A 62 -4.85 -3.67 -23.62
CA ALA A 62 -4.28 -2.39 -23.22
C ALA A 62 -2.96 -2.57 -22.44
N ASP A 63 -1.94 -1.80 -22.82
CA ASP A 63 -0.77 -1.58 -21.97
C ASP A 63 -1.10 -0.62 -20.82
N VAL A 64 -1.95 0.37 -21.09
CA VAL A 64 -2.31 1.43 -20.14
C VAL A 64 -3.82 1.70 -20.13
N ILE A 65 -4.43 1.62 -18.96
CA ILE A 65 -5.80 2.06 -18.71
C ILE A 65 -5.76 3.47 -18.14
N LEU A 66 -6.35 4.43 -18.87
CA LEU A 66 -6.47 5.81 -18.48
C LEU A 66 -7.72 6.04 -17.63
N VAL A 67 -7.52 6.70 -16.49
CA VAL A 67 -8.55 6.98 -15.50
C VAL A 67 -8.72 8.50 -15.32
N ASP A 68 -9.91 8.92 -14.93
CA ASP A 68 -10.21 10.31 -14.59
C ASP A 68 -9.49 10.71 -13.28
N GLU A 69 -9.04 11.96 -13.14
CA GLU A 69 -8.39 12.42 -11.91
C GLU A 69 -9.32 12.44 -10.70
N GLU A 70 -10.63 12.54 -10.93
CA GLU A 70 -11.64 12.52 -9.87
C GLU A 70 -11.92 11.11 -9.34
N ALA A 71 -11.47 10.06 -10.03
CA ALA A 71 -11.69 8.69 -9.61
C ALA A 71 -10.62 8.23 -8.60
N ASP A 72 -11.00 7.31 -7.72
CA ASP A 72 -10.08 6.66 -6.78
C ASP A 72 -9.17 5.66 -7.52
N ILE A 73 -8.07 6.19 -8.07
CA ILE A 73 -7.10 5.42 -8.84
C ILE A 73 -6.47 4.29 -8.02
N GLU A 74 -6.27 4.47 -6.71
CA GLU A 74 -5.67 3.48 -5.84
C GLU A 74 -6.63 2.31 -5.56
N HIS A 75 -7.92 2.60 -5.40
CA HIS A 75 -8.95 1.55 -5.34
C HIS A 75 -9.00 0.75 -6.65
N ILE A 76 -8.97 1.42 -7.80
CA ILE A 76 -9.00 0.76 -9.11
C ILE A 76 -7.74 -0.10 -9.31
N ARG A 77 -6.54 0.44 -9.04
CA ARG A 77 -5.27 -0.30 -9.05
C ARG A 77 -5.34 -1.56 -8.19
N ARG A 78 -5.82 -1.44 -6.96
CA ARG A 78 -5.95 -2.57 -6.03
C ARG A 78 -6.88 -3.65 -6.58
N ARG A 79 -7.98 -3.28 -7.23
CA ARG A 79 -8.91 -4.23 -7.84
C ARG A 79 -8.26 -5.01 -8.97
N PHE A 80 -7.55 -4.34 -9.88
CA PHE A 80 -6.88 -4.99 -11.01
C PHE A 80 -5.72 -5.87 -10.55
N TYR A 81 -4.82 -5.34 -9.72
CA TYR A 81 -3.59 -6.06 -9.34
C TYR A 81 -3.81 -7.24 -8.38
N ARG A 82 -4.98 -7.32 -7.74
CA ARG A 82 -5.37 -8.49 -6.92
C ARG A 82 -6.07 -9.59 -7.71
N SER A 83 -6.38 -9.35 -8.98
CA SER A 83 -7.06 -10.33 -9.81
C SER A 83 -6.18 -11.54 -10.12
N PRO A 84 -6.74 -12.75 -10.22
CA PRO A 84 -6.00 -13.91 -10.72
C PRO A 84 -5.65 -13.82 -12.21
N HIS A 85 -6.27 -12.90 -12.97
CA HIS A 85 -6.01 -12.77 -14.39
C HIS A 85 -4.70 -12.01 -14.66
N LEU A 86 -3.76 -12.67 -15.34
CA LEU A 86 -2.42 -12.14 -15.58
C LEU A 86 -2.40 -10.79 -16.31
N TRP A 87 -3.33 -10.56 -17.26
CA TRP A 87 -3.40 -9.30 -17.99
C TRP A 87 -3.69 -8.11 -17.06
N GLN A 88 -4.55 -8.30 -16.04
CA GLN A 88 -4.88 -7.26 -15.05
C GLN A 88 -3.69 -6.94 -14.12
N GLN A 89 -2.73 -7.85 -13.99
CA GLN A 89 -1.51 -7.62 -13.22
C GLN A 89 -0.41 -6.93 -14.04
N ARG A 90 -0.52 -6.94 -15.38
CA ARG A 90 0.50 -6.40 -16.30
C ARG A 90 0.16 -5.01 -16.83
N VAL A 91 -1.13 -4.68 -16.92
CA VAL A 91 -1.62 -3.36 -17.37
C VAL A 91 -1.26 -2.27 -16.37
N PHE A 92 -0.90 -1.08 -16.87
CA PHE A 92 -0.69 0.10 -16.03
C PHE A 92 -1.98 0.89 -15.88
N ILE A 93 -2.31 1.29 -14.65
CA ILE A 93 -3.44 2.19 -14.41
C ILE A 93 -2.91 3.58 -14.07
N GLU A 94 -3.19 4.55 -14.94
CA GLU A 94 -2.64 5.91 -14.89
C GLU A 94 -3.75 6.97 -15.03
N PRO A 95 -3.61 8.14 -14.40
CA PRO A 95 -4.57 9.23 -14.58
C PRO A 95 -4.38 9.87 -15.97
N ARG A 96 -5.41 10.48 -16.57
CA ARG A 96 -5.28 11.04 -17.93
C ARG A 96 -4.21 12.15 -18.09
N LYS A 97 -3.82 12.85 -17.02
CA LYS A 97 -2.65 13.77 -17.04
C LYS A 97 -1.32 13.07 -17.37
N PHE A 98 -1.28 11.74 -17.28
CA PHE A 98 -0.14 10.91 -17.67
C PHE A 98 0.32 11.22 -19.10
N ILE A 99 -0.61 11.31 -20.06
CA ILE A 99 -0.30 11.59 -21.47
C ILE A 99 0.44 12.91 -21.60
N ARG A 100 -0.14 13.98 -21.05
CA ARG A 100 0.46 15.32 -21.06
C ARG A 100 1.79 15.38 -20.31
N ARG A 101 1.94 14.60 -19.24
CA ARG A 101 3.21 14.48 -18.51
C ARG A 101 4.29 13.86 -19.40
N CYS A 102 4.00 12.75 -20.07
CA CYS A 102 4.93 12.09 -20.97
C CYS A 102 5.34 13.00 -22.14
N ILE A 103 4.36 13.70 -22.74
CA ILE A 103 4.61 14.68 -23.82
C ILE A 103 5.53 15.79 -23.32
N ARG A 104 5.19 16.43 -22.19
CA ARG A 104 5.98 17.52 -21.61
C ARG A 104 7.40 17.08 -21.23
N MET A 105 7.56 15.84 -20.77
CA MET A 105 8.88 15.29 -20.42
C MET A 105 9.65 14.75 -21.63
N GLY A 106 9.02 14.67 -22.81
CA GLY A 106 9.61 14.05 -24.00
C GLY A 106 9.89 12.55 -23.85
N LYS A 107 9.27 11.86 -22.88
CA LYS A 107 9.57 10.46 -22.54
C LYS A 107 8.35 9.72 -22.01
N TYR A 108 8.10 8.52 -22.52
CA TYR A 108 7.14 7.58 -21.95
C TYR A 108 7.70 6.92 -20.68
N GLU A 109 7.16 7.29 -19.52
CA GLU A 109 7.60 6.75 -18.24
C GLU A 109 6.47 6.72 -17.19
N HIS A 110 6.25 5.52 -16.64
CA HIS A 110 5.40 5.31 -15.48
C HIS A 110 6.10 5.79 -14.21
N ILE A 111 5.39 6.59 -13.41
CA ILE A 111 5.85 6.85 -12.05
C ILE A 111 5.50 5.60 -11.25
N ARG A 112 6.50 4.74 -11.02
CA ARG A 112 6.34 3.67 -10.04
C ARG A 112 6.03 4.33 -8.69
N PRO A 113 4.91 4.00 -8.03
CA PRO A 113 4.73 4.39 -6.64
C PRO A 113 5.99 3.95 -5.89
N PRO A 114 6.61 4.81 -5.07
CA PRO A 114 7.72 4.38 -4.24
C PRO A 114 7.27 3.11 -3.53
N ARG A 115 8.06 2.03 -3.65
CA ARG A 115 7.79 0.78 -2.94
C ARG A 115 7.82 1.11 -1.45
N GLN A 116 6.66 1.41 -0.90
CA GLN A 116 6.47 1.55 0.52
C GLN A 116 6.59 0.12 1.04
N GLY A 117 7.80 -0.23 1.49
CA GLY A 117 8.00 -1.49 2.20
C GLY A 117 6.93 -1.58 3.29
N MET A 118 6.49 -2.81 3.59
CA MET A 118 5.68 -3.05 4.78
C MET A 118 6.26 -2.24 5.94
N PRO A 119 5.47 -1.45 6.69
CA PRO A 119 5.96 -0.72 7.84
C PRO A 119 6.42 -1.74 8.88
N GLY A 120 7.68 -2.17 8.75
CA GLY A 120 8.39 -2.98 9.70
C GLY A 120 9.15 -2.05 10.65
N VAL A 121 9.11 -2.38 11.94
CA VAL A 121 10.00 -1.75 12.91
C VAL A 121 11.43 -2.00 12.42
N ARG A 122 12.16 -0.93 12.08
CA ARG A 122 13.57 -1.04 11.71
C ARG A 122 14.32 -1.68 12.88
N PRO A 123 15.19 -2.69 12.66
CA PRO A 123 16.06 -3.19 13.71
C PRO A 123 16.84 -2.00 14.33
N GLY A 124 16.63 -1.73 15.62
CA GLY A 124 17.25 -0.59 16.31
C GLY A 124 16.40 0.70 16.39
N SER A 125 15.18 0.74 15.83
CA SER A 125 14.26 1.85 16.11
C SER A 125 13.79 1.77 17.56
N ARG A 126 14.19 2.76 18.38
CA ARG A 126 13.70 2.94 19.77
C ARG A 126 12.22 3.32 19.85
N VAL A 127 11.54 3.43 18.70
CA VAL A 127 10.10 3.72 18.58
C VAL A 127 9.29 2.41 18.48
N GLY A 128 9.75 1.36 19.15
CA GLY A 128 8.96 0.17 19.47
C GLY A 128 8.79 0.12 20.99
N ARG A 129 7.63 -0.32 21.49
CA ARG A 129 7.45 -0.60 22.93
C ARG A 129 8.67 -1.39 23.42
N VAL A 130 9.37 -0.87 24.43
CA VAL A 130 10.48 -1.56 25.08
C VAL A 130 9.98 -2.96 25.45
N ARG A 131 10.66 -4.01 24.97
CA ARG A 131 10.28 -5.39 25.27
C ARG A 131 10.50 -5.61 26.76
N VAL A 132 9.43 -5.58 27.54
CA VAL A 132 9.45 -5.95 28.95
C VAL A 132 9.67 -7.46 29.01
N PRO A 133 10.70 -7.96 29.72
CA PRO A 133 10.84 -9.39 30.00
C PRO A 133 9.81 -9.82 31.05
N PHE A 134 9.29 -11.03 30.93
CA PHE A 134 8.52 -11.66 32.00
C PHE A 134 9.42 -11.89 33.21
N ASN A 135 8.96 -11.55 34.40
CA ASN A 135 9.60 -11.90 35.66
C ASN A 135 8.88 -13.07 36.35
N GLU A 136 9.35 -13.47 37.53
CA GLU A 136 8.76 -14.55 38.32
C GLU A 136 7.33 -14.19 38.78
N ASP A 137 7.10 -12.95 39.24
CA ASP A 137 5.76 -12.48 39.63
C ASP A 137 4.76 -12.59 38.46
N ASP A 138 5.18 -12.25 37.25
CA ASP A 138 4.38 -12.34 36.02
C ASP A 138 3.94 -13.80 35.79
N ASP A 139 4.82 -14.77 36.04
CA ASP A 139 4.50 -16.19 35.92
C ASP A 139 3.61 -16.69 37.06
N GLU A 140 3.89 -16.33 38.32
CA GLU A 140 3.06 -16.73 39.46
C GLU A 140 1.62 -16.22 39.32
N ASN A 141 1.46 -14.96 38.92
CA ASN A 141 0.17 -14.36 38.66
C ASN A 141 -0.57 -15.03 37.50
N LEU A 142 0.16 -15.37 36.42
CA LEU A 142 -0.41 -16.10 35.29
C LEU A 142 -0.88 -17.49 35.70
N ALA A 143 -0.06 -18.23 36.46
CA ALA A 143 -0.39 -19.55 36.96
C ALA A 143 -1.63 -19.51 37.85
N TYR A 144 -1.68 -18.56 38.79
CA TYR A 144 -2.82 -18.35 39.68
C TYR A 144 -4.10 -18.05 38.91
N TYR A 145 -4.04 -17.16 37.91
CA TYR A 145 -5.20 -16.83 37.09
C TYR A 145 -5.71 -18.03 36.29
N ILE A 146 -4.81 -18.78 35.63
CA ILE A 146 -5.19 -19.96 34.85
C ILE A 146 -5.80 -21.03 35.76
N ALA A 147 -5.20 -21.31 36.92
CA ALA A 147 -5.72 -22.27 37.88
C ALA A 147 -7.08 -21.86 38.47
N THR A 148 -7.36 -20.55 38.55
CA THR A 148 -8.65 -20.03 39.03
C THR A 148 -9.75 -20.17 37.98
N VAL A 149 -9.45 -19.86 36.71
CA VAL A 149 -10.45 -19.84 35.63
C VAL A 149 -10.66 -21.23 35.02
N ILE A 150 -9.60 -22.03 34.90
CA ILE A 150 -9.62 -23.38 34.33
C ILE A 150 -8.79 -24.31 35.23
N PRO A 151 -9.35 -24.79 36.37
CA PRO A 151 -8.62 -25.57 37.36
C PRO A 151 -8.10 -26.91 36.83
N ASP A 152 -8.86 -27.58 35.96
CA ASP A 152 -8.47 -28.84 35.33
C ASP A 152 -7.96 -28.61 33.91
N ALA A 153 -6.73 -29.06 33.62
CA ALA A 153 -6.16 -28.96 32.29
C ALA A 153 -6.89 -29.86 31.26
N ALA A 154 -7.53 -30.94 31.73
CA ALA A 154 -8.26 -31.89 30.88
C ALA A 154 -9.51 -31.28 30.23
N ASP A 155 -10.08 -30.23 30.85
CA ASP A 155 -11.22 -29.49 30.31
C ASP A 155 -10.86 -28.66 29.06
N GLY A 156 -9.56 -28.54 28.76
CA GLY A 156 -9.05 -27.77 27.64
C GLY A 156 -9.16 -26.26 27.87
N GLY A 157 -9.07 -25.46 26.81
CA GLY A 157 -9.32 -24.01 26.90
C GLY A 157 -8.15 -23.15 27.41
N ARG A 158 -7.17 -23.70 28.14
CA ARG A 158 -5.96 -22.95 28.58
C ARG A 158 -5.16 -22.35 27.42
N MET A 159 -5.23 -22.93 26.21
CA MET A 159 -4.59 -22.38 25.00
C MET A 159 -5.48 -21.40 24.20
N GLY A 160 -6.70 -21.16 24.64
CA GLY A 160 -7.69 -20.34 23.95
C GLY A 160 -7.37 -18.85 24.02
N ASN A 161 -7.58 -18.13 22.92
CA ASN A 161 -7.35 -16.68 22.90
C ASN A 161 -8.27 -15.91 23.87
N SER A 162 -9.48 -16.42 24.10
CA SER A 162 -10.49 -15.76 24.93
C SER A 162 -10.00 -15.57 26.37
N LEU A 163 -9.35 -16.59 26.95
CA LEU A 163 -8.83 -16.54 28.32
C LEU A 163 -7.88 -15.35 28.53
N TYR A 164 -6.91 -15.20 27.63
CA TYR A 164 -5.91 -14.13 27.73
C TYR A 164 -6.45 -12.76 27.32
N ARG A 165 -7.45 -12.70 26.43
CA ARG A 165 -8.13 -11.44 26.11
C ARG A 165 -8.90 -10.93 27.30
N THR A 166 -9.74 -11.77 27.92
CA THR A 166 -10.47 -11.43 29.14
C THR A 166 -9.53 -10.94 30.24
N LEU A 167 -8.41 -11.64 30.47
CA LEU A 167 -7.37 -11.21 31.43
C LEU A 167 -6.85 -9.78 31.17
N THR A 168 -6.59 -9.40 29.92
CA THR A 168 -5.97 -8.11 29.61
C THR A 168 -6.94 -6.98 29.27
N GLU A 169 -8.13 -7.31 28.80
CA GLU A 169 -9.10 -6.36 28.21
C GLU A 169 -10.34 -6.17 29.09
N GLU A 170 -10.75 -7.18 29.85
CA GLU A 170 -12.03 -7.19 30.58
C GLU A 170 -11.88 -7.13 32.10
N LEU A 171 -10.70 -7.49 32.63
CA LEU A 171 -10.42 -7.56 34.07
C LEU A 171 -9.36 -6.54 34.51
N PRO A 172 -9.72 -5.24 34.61
CA PRO A 172 -8.78 -4.16 34.94
C PRO A 172 -8.16 -4.30 36.35
N GLU A 173 -8.74 -5.12 37.22
CA GLU A 173 -8.20 -5.43 38.56
C GLU A 173 -6.86 -6.19 38.49
N TYR A 174 -6.60 -6.95 37.41
CA TYR A 174 -5.32 -7.61 37.17
C TYR A 174 -4.34 -6.63 36.53
N THR A 175 -3.97 -5.58 37.25
CA THR A 175 -3.09 -4.50 36.75
C THR A 175 -1.76 -5.01 36.17
N TRP A 176 -1.22 -6.11 36.70
CA TRP A 176 -0.01 -6.77 36.18
C TRP A 176 -0.18 -7.30 34.75
N ALA A 177 -1.40 -7.70 34.35
CA ALA A 177 -1.65 -8.24 33.02
C ALA A 177 -1.41 -7.22 31.90
N THR A 178 -1.47 -5.92 32.21
CA THR A 178 -1.22 -4.82 31.25
C THR A 178 0.24 -4.70 30.81
N ARG A 179 1.17 -5.35 31.52
CA ARG A 179 2.61 -5.36 31.20
C ARG A 179 2.91 -6.02 29.86
N HIS A 180 2.08 -6.97 29.44
CA HIS A 180 2.23 -7.71 28.20
C HIS A 180 0.91 -7.79 27.43
N THR A 181 0.98 -8.01 26.11
CA THR A 181 -0.24 -8.24 25.31
C THR A 181 -0.80 -9.63 25.58
N TRP A 182 -2.11 -9.84 25.39
CA TRP A 182 -2.72 -11.16 25.50
C TRP A 182 -2.02 -12.22 24.64
N HIS A 183 -1.53 -11.83 23.45
CA HIS A 183 -0.72 -12.68 22.59
C HIS A 183 0.58 -13.14 23.27
N SER A 184 1.24 -12.23 24.00
CA SER A 184 2.48 -12.54 24.71
C SER A 184 2.24 -13.45 25.90
N TRP A 185 1.17 -13.24 26.68
CA TRP A 185 0.77 -14.12 27.78
C TRP A 185 0.42 -15.53 27.29
N ARG A 186 -0.33 -15.63 26.19
CA ARG A 186 -0.65 -16.91 25.57
C ARG A 186 0.60 -17.66 25.12
N GLU A 187 1.53 -16.98 24.45
CA GLU A 187 2.79 -17.59 24.03
C GLU A 187 3.69 -17.92 25.24
N ARG A 188 3.62 -17.15 26.34
CA ARG A 188 4.32 -17.47 27.60
C ARG A 188 3.84 -18.80 28.18
N TYR A 189 2.53 -19.00 28.28
CA TYR A 189 1.96 -20.27 28.73
C TYR A 189 2.29 -21.41 27.76
N LYS A 190 2.04 -21.22 26.46
CA LYS A 190 2.25 -22.25 25.43
C LYS A 190 3.70 -22.75 25.36
N ASN A 191 4.68 -21.85 25.50
CA ASN A 191 6.09 -22.24 25.44
C ASN A 191 6.59 -22.86 26.76
N ASN A 192 5.85 -22.70 27.86
CA ASN A 192 6.24 -23.18 29.18
C ASN A 192 5.14 -24.03 29.83
N THR A 193 4.33 -24.74 29.04
CA THR A 193 3.17 -25.49 29.54
C THR A 193 3.55 -26.47 30.66
N ARG A 194 4.71 -27.14 30.56
CA ARG A 194 5.24 -28.05 31.59
C ARG A 194 5.55 -27.40 32.94
N TYR A 195 5.68 -26.07 32.97
CA TYR A 195 5.92 -25.30 34.19
C TYR A 195 4.59 -24.81 34.81
N PHE A 196 3.58 -24.57 33.97
CA PHE A 196 2.28 -24.01 34.38
C PHE A 196 1.22 -25.07 34.70
N ASP A 197 1.37 -26.29 34.18
CA ASP A 197 0.51 -27.45 34.44
C ASP A 197 1.21 -28.44 35.40
#